data_AF-A0A8B7WAN5-F1
#
_entry.id   AF-A0A8B7WAN5-F1
#
_cell.length_a   1.000
_cell.length_b   1.000
_cell.length_c   1.000
_cell.angle_alpha   90.00
_cell.angle_beta   90.00
_cell.angle_gamma   90.00
#
_symmetry.space_group_name_H-M   'P 1'
#
loop_
_entity.id
_entity.type
_entity.pdbx_description
1 polymer ?
#
loop_
_entity_poly.entity_id
_entity_poly.type
_entity_poly.pdbx_seq_one_letter_code
_entity_poly.pdbx_strand_id
1 'polypeptide(L)'
;MGPHRRKRKPETPRKRGASPTPTPTPTPGTLPRPSRGTSRRVRHGWLREIRNLQKSTHLLIRKLPFGRLAAEAFLVHLFEDAYLLSLHAGRVTLFPKDVQLARRIRGIQEGLG
;
A
#
# COMPACT_ATOMS: atom_id res chain seq x y z
N MET A 1 -72.23 1.87 -48.10
CA MET A 1 -70.83 1.59 -47.74
C MET A 1 -70.42 2.46 -46.57
N GLY A 2 -70.11 1.86 -45.41
CA GLY A 2 -69.13 2.34 -44.43
C GLY A 2 -69.42 3.64 -43.65
N PRO A 3 -69.57 3.58 -42.31
CA PRO A 3 -69.50 4.76 -41.47
C PRO A 3 -68.03 5.15 -41.23
N HIS A 4 -67.77 6.39 -40.79
CA HIS A 4 -67.01 6.66 -39.55
C HIS A 4 -66.69 8.15 -39.39
N ARG A 5 -67.61 8.82 -38.68
CA ARG A 5 -67.37 9.75 -37.57
C ARG A 5 -65.90 10.20 -37.41
N ARG A 6 -65.62 11.45 -37.75
CA ARG A 6 -64.58 12.23 -37.04
C ARG A 6 -65.23 13.46 -36.41
N LYS A 7 -65.40 13.36 -35.09
CA LYS A 7 -65.84 14.46 -34.21
C LYS A 7 -64.87 15.64 -34.35
N ARG A 8 -65.44 16.85 -34.43
CA ARG A 8 -64.71 18.12 -34.33
C ARG A 8 -63.88 18.14 -33.04
N LYS A 9 -62.59 18.43 -33.14
CA LYS A 9 -61.78 18.88 -31.99
C LYS A 9 -61.93 20.39 -31.86
N PRO A 10 -62.16 20.93 -30.66
CA PRO A 10 -62.17 22.37 -30.43
C PRO A 10 -60.73 22.89 -30.43
N GLU A 11 -60.43 23.88 -31.27
CA GLU A 11 -59.21 24.68 -31.13
C GLU A 11 -59.35 25.55 -29.87
N THR A 12 -58.51 25.25 -28.89
CA THR A 12 -58.42 25.97 -27.62
C THR A 12 -57.95 27.41 -27.81
N PRO A 13 -58.43 28.39 -27.03
CA PRO A 13 -58.00 29.77 -27.13
C PRO A 13 -56.48 29.90 -26.95
N ARG A 14 -55.82 30.51 -27.94
CA ARG A 14 -54.39 30.81 -27.96
C ARG A 14 -54.05 31.72 -26.76
N LYS A 15 -53.38 31.18 -25.74
CA LYS A 15 -52.88 31.99 -24.61
C LYS A 15 -51.90 33.05 -25.14
N ARG A 16 -52.14 34.31 -24.78
CA ARG A 16 -51.23 35.44 -25.01
C ARG A 16 -49.84 35.10 -24.47
N GLY A 17 -48.82 35.31 -25.29
CA GLY A 17 -47.42 35.17 -24.86
C GLY A 17 -47.12 36.09 -23.68
N ALA A 18 -46.40 35.57 -22.69
CA ALA A 18 -45.99 36.33 -21.53
C ALA A 18 -45.06 37.49 -21.96
N SER A 19 -45.34 38.69 -21.45
CA SER A 19 -44.44 39.84 -21.50
C SER A 19 -43.10 39.49 -20.81
N PRO A 20 -41.95 39.98 -21.30
CA PRO A 20 -40.66 39.70 -20.68
C PRO A 20 -40.65 40.24 -19.24
N THR A 21 -40.34 39.35 -18.31
CA THR A 21 -40.17 39.65 -16.88
C THR A 21 -38.96 40.57 -16.70
N PRO A 22 -39.02 41.62 -15.86
CA PRO A 22 -37.86 42.48 -15.62
C PRO A 22 -36.73 41.66 -14.99
N THR A 23 -35.57 41.72 -15.65
CA THR A 23 -34.28 41.19 -15.22
C THR A 23 -33.97 41.66 -13.79
N PRO A 24 -33.60 40.79 -12.84
CA PRO A 24 -33.10 41.25 -11.55
C PRO A 24 -31.77 41.96 -11.77
N THR A 25 -31.76 43.26 -11.50
CA THR A 25 -30.57 44.12 -11.45
C THR A 25 -29.57 43.52 -10.45
N PRO A 26 -28.29 43.34 -10.82
CA PRO A 26 -27.28 42.85 -9.88
C PRO A 26 -27.09 43.91 -8.78
N THR A 27 -27.47 43.56 -7.55
CA THR A 27 -27.22 44.39 -6.37
C THR A 27 -25.71 44.39 -6.12
N PRO A 28 -25.02 45.55 -6.19
CA PRO A 28 -23.60 45.61 -5.89
C PRO A 28 -23.44 45.47 -4.37
N GLY A 29 -23.07 44.28 -3.90
CA GLY A 29 -22.85 44.05 -2.48
C GLY A 29 -22.83 42.60 -2.00
N THR A 30 -23.31 41.63 -2.79
CA THR A 30 -23.23 40.22 -2.37
C THR A 30 -21.95 39.60 -2.91
N LEU A 31 -20.90 39.63 -2.09
CA LEU A 31 -19.69 38.84 -2.32
C LEU A 31 -20.08 37.35 -2.50
N PRO A 32 -19.61 36.67 -3.57
CA PRO A 32 -19.84 35.24 -3.70
C PRO A 32 -19.16 34.53 -2.52
N ARG A 33 -19.98 33.87 -1.69
CA ARG A 33 -19.51 33.05 -0.57
C ARG A 33 -18.55 32.00 -1.13
N PRO A 34 -17.29 31.91 -0.63
CA PRO A 34 -16.38 30.90 -1.13
C PRO A 34 -17.00 29.53 -0.89
N SER A 35 -17.06 28.73 -1.95
CA SER A 35 -17.47 27.34 -1.89
C SER A 35 -16.63 26.67 -0.81
N ARG A 36 -17.27 26.28 0.30
CA ARG A 36 -16.60 25.51 1.32
C ARG A 36 -16.26 24.15 0.72
N GLY A 37 -15.00 24.05 0.34
CA GLY A 37 -14.16 22.97 0.82
C GLY A 37 -14.25 21.70 -0.01
N THR A 38 -13.29 21.58 -0.91
CA THR A 38 -12.47 20.36 -0.89
C THR A 38 -11.01 20.78 -0.76
N SER A 39 -10.67 21.44 0.37
CA SER A 39 -9.30 21.34 0.86
C SER A 39 -9.11 19.88 1.18
N ARG A 40 -8.48 19.15 0.26
CA ARG A 40 -8.06 17.78 0.42
C ARG A 40 -7.01 17.82 1.53
N ARG A 41 -7.47 17.81 2.79
CA ARG A 41 -6.58 17.75 3.96
C ARG A 41 -5.70 16.54 3.72
N VAL A 42 -4.42 16.80 3.48
CA VAL A 42 -3.40 15.75 3.40
C VAL A 42 -3.48 15.03 4.73
N ARG A 43 -4.12 13.84 4.73
CA ARG A 43 -4.21 13.04 5.92
C ARG A 43 -2.85 12.42 6.12
N HIS A 44 -2.06 13.08 6.95
CA HIS A 44 -0.81 12.57 7.45
C HIS A 44 -1.09 11.34 8.33
N GLY A 45 -1.08 10.16 7.71
CA GLY A 45 -1.42 8.88 8.32
C GLY A 45 -0.39 8.39 9.34
N TRP A 46 0.83 8.92 9.30
CA TRP A 46 1.96 8.49 10.13
C TRP A 46 1.70 8.57 11.63
N LEU A 47 0.99 9.61 12.12
CA LEU A 47 0.62 9.70 13.55
C LEU A 47 -0.37 8.61 13.99
N ARG A 48 -1.16 8.04 13.06
CA ARG A 48 -2.03 6.89 13.35
C ARG A 48 -1.23 5.59 13.30
N GLU A 49 -0.33 5.47 12.34
CA GLU A 49 0.57 4.33 12.20
C GLU A 49 1.51 4.17 13.41
N ILE A 50 2.13 5.26 13.88
CA ILE A 50 2.95 5.27 15.10
C ILE A 50 2.14 4.78 16.29
N ARG A 51 0.92 5.32 16.50
CA ARG A 51 0.05 4.90 17.59
C ARG A 51 -0.36 3.43 17.49
N ASN A 52 -0.58 2.91 16.28
CA ASN A 52 -0.91 1.51 16.06
C ASN A 52 0.30 0.59 16.31
N LEU A 53 1.47 0.94 15.77
CA LEU A 53 2.72 0.17 15.94
C LEU A 53 3.17 0.13 17.40
N GLN A 54 3.14 1.26 18.10
CA GLN A 54 3.47 1.33 19.53
C GLN A 54 2.48 0.58 20.44
N LYS A 55 1.23 0.38 19.99
CA LYS A 55 0.21 -0.40 20.72
C LYS A 55 0.32 -1.91 20.48
N SER A 56 0.98 -2.34 19.41
CA SER A 56 1.04 -3.74 18.99
C SER A 56 2.44 -4.32 19.14
N THR A 57 2.57 -5.65 19.22
CA THR A 57 3.84 -6.35 19.45
C THR A 57 4.19 -7.35 18.35
N HIS A 58 3.56 -7.24 17.18
CA HIS A 58 3.87 -8.09 16.03
C HIS A 58 5.26 -7.75 15.47
N LEU A 59 5.91 -8.72 14.85
CA LEU A 59 7.20 -8.48 14.22
C LEU A 59 7.05 -7.54 13.03
N LEU A 60 7.87 -6.48 13.01
CA LEU A 60 7.88 -5.51 11.92
C LEU A 60 8.51 -6.10 10.66
N ILE A 61 9.45 -7.04 10.83
CA ILE A 61 10.12 -7.76 9.75
C ILE A 61 9.49 -9.14 9.61
N ARG A 62 9.28 -9.57 8.35
CA ARG A 62 8.75 -10.91 8.05
C ARG A 62 9.71 -12.00 8.52
N LYS A 63 9.19 -12.99 9.25
CA LYS A 63 9.96 -14.11 9.84
C LYS A 63 10.78 -14.90 8.82
N LEU A 64 10.13 -15.39 7.77
CA LEU A 64 10.76 -16.33 6.82
C LEU A 64 11.96 -15.75 6.04
N PRO A 65 11.88 -14.57 5.39
CA PRO A 65 13.02 -14.02 4.67
C PRO A 65 14.18 -13.66 5.61
N PHE A 66 13.87 -13.15 6.82
CA PHE A 66 14.90 -12.87 7.82
C PHE A 66 15.61 -14.14 8.30
N GLY A 67 14.86 -15.22 8.56
CA GLY A 67 15.44 -16.50 8.96
C GLY A 67 16.34 -17.12 7.89
N ARG A 68 16.00 -16.96 6.61
CA ARG A 68 16.86 -17.40 5.49
C ARG A 68 18.19 -16.65 5.47
N LEU A 69 18.15 -15.32 5.59
CA LEU A 69 19.35 -14.49 5.63
C LEU A 69 20.27 -14.87 6.80
N ALA A 70 19.70 -15.07 7.99
CA ALA A 70 20.47 -15.47 9.17
C ALA A 70 21.13 -16.85 8.99
N ALA A 71 20.41 -17.82 8.44
CA ALA A 71 20.93 -19.15 8.19
C ALA A 71 22.03 -19.13 7.11
N GLU A 72 21.84 -18.37 6.04
CA GLU A 72 22.83 -18.19 4.97
C GLU A 72 24.11 -17.56 5.52
N ALA A 73 24.00 -16.46 6.27
CA ALA A 73 25.15 -15.81 6.89
C ALA A 73 25.95 -16.78 7.78
N PHE A 74 25.26 -17.56 8.62
CA PHE A 74 25.91 -18.56 9.47
C PHE A 74 26.64 -19.64 8.65
N LEU A 75 25.97 -20.22 7.65
CA LEU A 75 26.54 -21.30 6.85
C LEU A 75 27.73 -20.82 6.02
N VAL A 76 27.67 -19.62 5.46
CA VAL A 76 28.77 -19.03 4.68
C VAL A 76 30.03 -18.92 5.55
N HIS A 77 29.94 -18.29 6.73
CA HIS A 77 31.09 -18.16 7.63
C HIS A 77 31.61 -19.51 8.12
N LEU A 78 30.73 -20.48 8.38
CA LEU A 78 31.15 -21.82 8.78
C LEU A 78 31.92 -22.55 7.67
N PHE A 79 31.48 -22.40 6.42
CA PHE A 79 32.14 -23.03 5.27
C PHE A 79 33.46 -22.34 4.92
N GLU A 80 33.58 -21.03 5.12
CA GLU A 80 34.85 -20.30 5.00
C GLU A 80 35.91 -20.89 5.96
N ASP A 81 35.57 -21.06 7.24
CA ASP A 81 36.49 -21.67 8.22
C ASP A 81 36.85 -23.12 7.88
N ALA A 82 35.86 -23.92 7.49
CA ALA A 82 36.07 -25.30 7.09
C ALA A 82 36.95 -25.41 5.83
N TYR A 83 36.87 -24.43 4.93
CA TYR A 83 37.70 -24.36 3.74
C TYR A 83 39.15 -24.04 4.07
N LEU A 84 39.41 -23.14 5.03
CA LEU A 84 40.78 -22.89 5.53
C LEU A 84 41.43 -24.16 6.09
N LEU A 85 40.67 -25.00 6.79
CA LEU A 85 41.15 -26.29 7.28
C LEU A 85 41.43 -27.29 6.15
N SER A 86 40.64 -27.26 5.09
CA SER A 86 40.85 -28.09 3.90
C SER A 86 42.16 -27.71 3.20
N LEU A 87 42.39 -26.40 3.02
CA LEU A 87 43.63 -25.83 2.47
C LEU A 87 44.84 -26.14 3.36
N HIS A 88 44.68 -26.05 4.68
CA HIS A 88 45.74 -26.41 5.64
C HIS A 88 46.19 -27.87 5.48
N ALA A 89 45.26 -28.76 5.13
CA ALA A 89 45.54 -30.17 4.82
C ALA A 89 46.02 -30.42 3.37
N GLY A 90 46.32 -29.37 2.60
CA GLY A 90 46.78 -29.46 1.21
C GLY A 90 45.70 -29.88 0.20
N ARG A 91 44.41 -29.82 0.57
CA ARG A 91 43.28 -30.20 -0.28
C ARG A 91 42.49 -28.97 -0.74
N VAL A 92 41.99 -29.00 -1.97
CA VAL A 92 41.01 -28.02 -2.47
C VAL A 92 39.57 -28.52 -2.24
N THR A 93 39.38 -29.82 -2.05
CA THR A 93 38.07 -30.43 -1.75
C THR A 93 37.77 -30.40 -0.26
N LEU A 94 36.57 -29.91 0.08
CA LEU A 94 36.05 -29.85 1.44
C LEU A 94 35.50 -31.21 1.87
N PHE A 95 35.86 -31.69 3.07
CA PHE A 95 35.36 -32.95 3.63
C PHE A 95 34.60 -32.72 4.94
N PRO A 96 33.69 -33.63 5.32
CA PRO A 96 32.91 -33.51 6.57
C PRO A 96 33.77 -33.33 7.83
N LYS A 97 34.97 -33.94 7.86
CA LYS A 97 35.94 -33.79 8.96
C LYS A 97 36.41 -32.34 9.15
N ASP A 98 36.49 -31.56 8.07
CA ASP A 98 36.94 -30.17 8.12
C ASP A 98 35.84 -29.30 8.75
N VAL A 99 34.57 -29.53 8.39
CA VAL A 99 33.41 -28.87 9.00
C VAL A 99 33.27 -29.24 10.48
N GLN A 100 33.41 -30.53 10.81
CA GLN A 100 33.35 -31.00 12.20
C GLN A 100 34.46 -30.37 13.05
N LEU A 101 35.67 -30.25 12.49
CA LEU A 101 36.78 -29.60 13.16
C LEU A 101 36.55 -28.10 13.31
N ALA A 102 36.05 -27.40 12.28
CA ALA A 102 35.70 -25.97 12.36
C ALA A 102 34.69 -25.71 13.49
N ARG A 103 33.62 -26.52 13.58
CA ARG A 103 32.64 -26.44 14.67
C ARG A 103 33.25 -26.72 16.03
N ARG A 104 34.20 -27.66 16.11
CA ARG A 104 34.90 -28.00 17.36
C ARG A 104 35.82 -26.86 17.83
N ILE A 105 36.52 -26.21 16.91
CA ILE A 105 37.43 -25.10 17.20
C ILE A 105 36.66 -23.83 17.59
N ARG A 106 35.56 -23.51 16.90
CA ARG A 106 34.64 -22.42 17.29
C ARG A 106 34.07 -22.57 18.70
N GLY A 107 34.05 -23.79 19.24
CA GLY A 107 33.60 -24.07 20.59
C GLY A 107 32.09 -23.89 20.78
N ILE A 108 31.65 -23.98 22.04
CA ILE A 108 30.23 -23.94 22.40
C ILE A 108 29.65 -22.52 22.26
N GLN A 109 30.48 -21.47 22.36
CA GLN A 109 30.01 -20.07 22.28
C GLN A 109 29.56 -19.63 20.88
N GLU A 110 30.16 -20.16 19.81
CA GLU A 110 29.75 -19.83 18.43
C GLU A 110 29.10 -21.00 17.68
N GLY A 111 29.12 -22.20 18.27
CA GLY A 111 28.65 -23.44 17.62
C GLY A 111 27.24 -23.89 18.00
N LEU A 112 26.63 -23.30 19.03
CA LEU A 112 25.29 -23.62 19.51
C LEU A 112 24.58 -22.31 19.89
N GLY A 113 23.48 -22.04 19.19
CA GLY A 113 22.51 -21.02 19.63
C GLY A 113 21.84 -21.44 20.93
#